data_AF-A0A5K0YSM7-F1
#
_entry.id   AF-A0A5K0YSM7-F1
#
_cell.length_a   1.000
_cell.length_b   1.000
_cell.length_c   1.000
_cell.angle_alpha   90.00
_cell.angle_beta   90.00
_cell.angle_gamma   90.00
#
_symmetry.space_group_name_H-M   'P 1'
#
loop_
_entity.id
_entity.type
_entity.pdbx_description
1 polymer ?
#
loop_
_entity_poly.entity_id
_entity_poly.type
_entity_poly.pdbx_seq_one_letter_code
_entity_poly.pdbx_strand_id
1 'polypeptide(L)' 'THFNLNNHTHGAPEDEIRHVGDLGNTLANSDDTLSLSNCRANY' A
#
# COMPACT_ATOMS: atom_id res chain seq x y z
N THR A 1 3.83 11.97 7.33
CA THR A 1 4.77 11.29 6.40
C THR A 1 4.82 9.84 6.83
N HIS A 2 4.99 8.88 5.91
CA HIS A 2 5.10 7.47 6.29
C HIS A 2 6.51 7.16 6.80
N PHE A 3 6.68 6.00 7.44
CA PHE A 3 7.99 5.53 7.84
C PHE A 3 8.89 5.33 6.62
N ASN A 4 9.97 6.11 6.57
CA ASN A 4 10.79 6.26 5.37
C ASN A 4 12.29 6.33 5.73
N LEU A 5 12.93 5.17 5.89
CA LEU A 5 14.36 5.07 6.19
C LEU A 5 15.25 5.46 5.00
N ASN A 6 14.75 5.23 3.78
CA ASN A 6 15.53 5.39 2.55
C ASN A 6 15.30 6.74 1.87
N ASN A 7 14.52 7.63 2.48
CA ASN A 7 14.10 8.92 1.93
C ASN A 7 13.53 8.83 0.50
N HIS A 8 12.80 7.75 0.22
CA HIS A 8 12.12 7.53 -1.05
C HIS A 8 10.87 8.41 -1.18
N THR A 9 10.33 8.50 -2.39
CA THR A 9 8.99 9.04 -2.65
C THR A 9 7.91 8.03 -2.28
N HIS A 10 6.65 8.48 -2.19
CA HIS A 10 5.50 7.60 -1.98
C HIS A 10 5.28 6.69 -3.21
N GLY A 11 4.88 5.44 -2.98
CA GLY A 11 4.62 4.46 -4.05
C GLY A 11 3.64 3.35 -3.64
N ALA A 12 3.29 2.50 -4.59
CA ALA A 12 2.53 1.27 -4.36
C ALA A 12 3.39 0.22 -3.62
N PRO A 13 2.81 -0.77 -2.93
CA PRO A 13 3.56 -1.80 -2.21
C PRO A 13 4.57 -2.60 -3.05
N GLU A 14 4.27 -2.77 -4.34
CA GLU A 14 5.10 -3.44 -5.32
C GLU A 14 6.21 -2.57 -5.92
N ASP A 15 6.16 -1.25 -5.72
CA ASP A 15 7.15 -0.34 -6.29
C ASP A 15 8.50 -0.50 -5.56
N GLU A 16 9.59 -0.52 -6.33
CA GLU A 16 10.96 -0.55 -5.79
C GLU A 16 11.29 0.75 -5.03
N ILE A 17 10.71 1.88 -5.48
CA ILE A 17 10.88 3.19 -4.87
C ILE A 17 9.56 3.58 -4.19
N ARG A 18 9.49 3.27 -2.90
CA ARG A 18 8.38 3.63 -2.01
C ARG A 18 8.88 3.87 -0.59
N HIS A 19 8.04 4.44 0.28
CA HIS A 19 8.33 4.39 1.70
C HIS A 19 8.17 2.97 2.24
N VAL A 20 8.94 2.61 3.28
CA VAL A 20 8.79 1.32 3.99
C VAL A 20 7.36 1.17 4.55
N GLY A 21 6.75 2.28 4.95
CA GLY A 21 5.36 2.34 5.45
C GLY A 21 4.27 2.34 4.37
N ASP A 22 4.59 2.23 3.09
CA ASP A 22 3.59 2.21 2.02
C ASP A 22 3.01 0.80 1.87
N LEU A 23 1.92 0.53 2.59
CA LEU A 23 1.27 -0.80 2.65
C LEU A 23 0.15 -1.00 1.62
N GLY A 24 -0.19 0.04 0.85
CA GLY A 24 -1.23 -0.02 -0.18
C GLY A 24 -2.63 0.16 0.40
N ASN A 25 -3.60 -0.50 -0.22
CA ASN A 25 -5.02 -0.34 0.09
C ASN A 25 -5.61 -1.61 0.70
N THR A 26 -6.60 -1.44 1.59
CA THR A 26 -7.50 -2.54 2.01
C THR A 26 -8.71 -2.61 1.08
N LEU A 27 -9.29 -3.80 0.93
CA LEU A 27 -10.58 -3.99 0.25
C LEU A 27 -11.66 -4.18 1.30
N ALA A 28 -12.71 -3.38 1.20
CA ALA A 28 -13.90 -3.51 2.03
C ALA A 28 -14.84 -4.57 1.43
N ASN A 29 -15.19 -5.56 2.25
CA ASN A 29 -16.10 -6.63 1.90
C ASN A 29 -17.53 -6.30 2.36
N SER A 30 -18.52 -7.03 1.84
CA SER A 30 -19.93 -6.86 2.21
C SER A 30 -20.29 -7.44 3.59
N ASP A 31 -19.38 -8.18 4.21
CA ASP A 31 -19.55 -8.81 5.52
C ASP A 31 -18.88 -8.00 6.65
N ASP A 32 -18.70 -6.69 6.43
CA ASP A 32 -18.03 -5.74 7.33
C ASP A 32 -16.56 -6.11 7.66
N THR A 33 -15.93 -6.99 6.87
CA THR A 33 -14.51 -7.29 6.98
C THR A 33 -13.66 -6.49 5.99
N LEU A 34 -12.39 -6.31 6.33
CA LEU A 34 -11.38 -5.76 5.43
C LEU A 34 -10.39 -6.85 5.07
N SER A 35 -10.10 -7.00 3.78
CA SER A 35 -9.02 -7.85 3.30
C SER A 35 -7.83 -7.00 2.90
N LEU A 36 -6.66 -7.32 3.46
CA LEU A 36 -5.41 -6.81 2.92
C LEU A 36 -5.17 -7.52 1.60
N SER A 37 -5.36 -6.79 0.52
CA SER A 37 -4.96 -7.25 -0.80
C SER A 37 -3.75 -6.44 -1.18
N ASN A 38 -2.76 -7.09 -1.79
CA ASN A 38 -1.72 -6.39 -2.52
C ASN A 38 -2.37 -5.90 -3.83
N CYS A 39 -3.35 -5.02 -3.65
CA CYS A 39 -4.28 -4.57 -4.67
C CYS A 39 -3.43 -3.93 -5.75
N ARG A 40 -3.17 -4.70 -6.81
CA ARG A 40 -2.71 -4.15 -8.08
C ARG A 40 -3.70 -3.04 -8.37
N ALA A 41 -3.25 -1.80 -8.27
CA ALA A 41 -3.91 -0.69 -8.90
C ALA A 41 -3.83 -0.97 -10.40
N ASN A 42 -4.75 -1.82 -10.90
CA ASN A 42 -4.97 -1.96 -12.31
C ASN A 42 -5.52 -0.60 -12.74
N TYR A 43 -4.66 0.16 -13.39
CA TYR A 43 -5.08 1.20 -14.32
C TYR A 43 -5.96 0.58 -15.41
#